data_AF-A0A392UZS7-F1
#
_entry.id   AF-A0A392UZS7-F1
#
_cell.length_a   1.000
_cell.length_b   1.000
_cell.length_c   1.000
_cell.angle_alpha   90.00
_cell.angle_beta   90.00
_cell.angle_gamma   90.00
#
_symmetry.space_group_name_H-M   'P 1'
#
loop_
_entity.id
_entity.type
_entity.pdbx_description
1 polymer ?
#
loop_
_entity_poly.entity_id
_entity_poly.type
_entity_poly.pdbx_seq_one_letter_code
_entity_poly.pdbx_strand_id
1 'polypeptide(L)' 'VTVTPSLNGSNYLAWSRSMRRALGAKNKLAFIDGSMPVPDFDDLNRRAWERCNHLIHSWIINSVSDPIAQTL' A
#
# COMPACT_ATOMS: atom_id res chain seq x y z
N VAL A 1 0.00 -5.15 8.21
CA VAL A 1 1.39 -4.66 8.06
C VAL A 1 1.39 -3.25 8.58
N THR A 2 2.39 -2.91 9.39
CA THR A 2 2.61 -1.56 9.90
C THR A 2 4.08 -1.21 9.69
N VAL A 3 4.35 0.01 9.24
CA VAL A 3 5.70 0.53 9.07
C VAL A 3 5.96 1.59 10.13
N THR A 4 7.01 1.38 10.90
CA THR A 4 7.48 2.34 11.92
C THR A 4 8.84 2.93 11.53
N PRO A 5 9.08 4.21 11.81
CA PRO A 5 8.10 5.20 12.27
C PRO A 5 7.02 5.48 11.21
N SER A 6 5.79 5.77 11.64
CA SER A 6 4.69 6.15 10.74
C SER A 6 5.05 7.41 9.95
N LEU A 7 4.51 7.55 8.74
CA LEU A 7 4.68 8.77 7.94
C LEU A 7 4.18 9.98 8.72
N ASN A 8 5.00 11.01 8.89
CA ASN A 8 4.67 12.21 9.67
C ASN A 8 4.97 13.52 8.92
N GLY A 9 5.09 13.45 7.59
CA GLY A 9 5.36 14.60 6.72
C GLY A 9 6.85 14.90 6.50
N SER A 10 7.70 14.73 7.51
CA SER A 10 9.15 15.00 7.39
C SER A 10 9.99 13.76 7.06
N ASN A 11 9.44 12.55 7.25
CA ASN A 11 10.17 11.29 7.12
C ASN A 11 9.85 10.48 5.84
N TYR A 12 9.26 11.10 4.80
CA TYR A 12 8.76 10.39 3.62
C TYR A 12 9.78 9.46 2.97
N LEU A 13 11.04 9.88 2.81
CA LEU A 13 12.06 9.06 2.16
C LEU A 13 12.36 7.78 2.96
N ALA A 14 12.45 7.87 4.29
CA ALA A 14 12.68 6.72 5.15
C ALA A 14 11.44 5.79 5.17
N TRP A 15 10.26 6.39 5.33
CA TRP A 15 8.98 5.68 5.35
C TRP A 15 8.73 4.93 4.04
N SER A 16 8.90 5.59 2.88
CA SER A 16 8.66 5.00 1.56
C SER A 16 9.58 3.81 1.28
N ARG A 17 10.86 3.91 1.67
CA ARG A 17 11.81 2.78 1.59
C ARG A 17 11.37 1.60 2.44
N SER A 18 10.93 1.85 3.67
CA SER A 18 10.45 0.79 4.57
C SER A 18 9.12 0.19 4.10
N MET A 19 8.19 1.00 3.60
CA MET A 19 6.92 0.55 3.04
C MET A 19 7.12 -0.31 1.78
N ARG A 20 8.00 0.12 0.86
CA ARG A 20 8.37 -0.68 -0.31
C ARG A 20 8.96 -2.04 0.08
N ARG A 21 9.82 -2.10 1.09
CA ARG A 21 10.35 -3.37 1.62
C ARG A 21 9.26 -4.25 2.21
N ALA A 22 8.36 -3.68 3.03
CA ALA A 22 7.27 -4.43 3.65
C ALA A 22 6.29 -5.00 2.61
N LEU A 23 5.99 -4.24 1.56
CA LEU A 23 5.17 -4.69 0.43
C LEU A 23 5.90 -5.74 -0.43
N GLY A 24 7.19 -5.51 -0.71
CA GLY A 24 8.05 -6.44 -1.45
C GLY A 24 8.13 -7.81 -0.77
N ALA A 25 8.32 -7.84 0.55
CA ALA A 25 8.34 -9.08 1.35
C ALA A 25 7.02 -9.87 1.31
N LYS A 26 5.94 -9.28 0.79
CA LYS A 26 4.61 -9.91 0.64
C LYS A 26 4.16 -10.04 -0.81
N ASN A 27 5.06 -9.81 -1.78
CA ASN A 27 4.73 -9.80 -3.20
C ASN A 27 3.59 -8.83 -3.56
N LYS A 28 3.54 -7.68 -2.87
CA LYS A 28 2.52 -6.63 -3.08
C LYS A 28 3.08 -5.34 -3.69
N LEU A 29 4.39 -5.28 -3.95
CA LEU A 29 5.02 -4.10 -4.55
C LEU A 29 4.42 -3.77 -5.93
N ALA A 30 4.08 -4.79 -6.70
CA ALA A 30 3.54 -4.67 -8.05
C ALA A 30 2.22 -3.87 -8.14
N PHE A 31 1.46 -3.81 -7.05
CA PHE A 31 0.21 -3.06 -6.97
C PHE A 31 0.45 -1.54 -6.86
N ILE A 32 1.61 -1.12 -6.33
CA ILE A 32 1.90 0.31 -6.11
C ILE A 32 2.86 0.91 -7.15
N ASP A 33 3.66 0.08 -7.82
CA ASP A 33 4.53 0.52 -8.91
C ASP A 33 3.85 0.48 -10.29
N GLY A 34 2.61 -0.06 -10.34
CA GLY A 34 1.81 -0.15 -11.56
C GLY A 34 2.17 -1.31 -12.48
N SER A 35 3.12 -2.16 -12.12
CA SER A 35 3.46 -3.36 -12.89
C SER A 35 2.33 -4.40 -12.91
N MET A 36 1.42 -4.36 -11.93
CA MET A 36 0.17 -5.11 -11.92
C MET A 36 -1.01 -4.17 -12.18
N PRO A 37 -1.45 -4.02 -13.45
CA PRO A 37 -2.57 -3.16 -13.77
C PRO A 37 -3.88 -3.69 -13.17
N VAL A 38 -4.85 -2.79 -13.08
CA VAL A 38 -6.22 -3.17 -12.72
C VAL A 38 -6.76 -4.11 -13.81
N PRO A 39 -7.23 -5.33 -13.47
CA PRO A 39 -7.80 -6.25 -14.45
C PRO A 39 -9.04 -5.68 -15.13
N ASP A 40 -9.50 -6.25 -16.24
CA ASP A 40 -10.79 -5.84 -16.83
C ASP A 40 -11.98 -6.17 -15.91
N PHE A 41 -13.15 -5.61 -16.20
CA PHE A 41 -14.35 -5.84 -15.38
C PHE A 41 -14.80 -7.31 -15.40
N ASP A 42 -14.60 -8.00 -16.53
CA ASP A 42 -14.99 -9.39 -16.73
C ASP A 42 -13.87 -10.39 -16.39
N ASP A 43 -12.71 -9.92 -15.92
CA ASP A 43 -11.60 -10.79 -15.51
C ASP A 43 -11.96 -11.53 -14.23
N LEU A 44 -11.84 -12.86 -14.25
CA LEU A 44 -12.08 -13.73 -13.09
C LEU A 44 -11.19 -13.38 -11.88
N ASN A 45 -10.05 -12.76 -12.11
CA ASN A 45 -9.10 -12.32 -11.08
C ASN A 45 -9.41 -10.93 -10.51
N ARG A 46 -10.36 -10.17 -11.08
CA ARG A 46 -10.69 -8.80 -10.64
C ARG A 46 -10.98 -8.73 -9.14
N ARG A 47 -11.84 -9.61 -8.64
CA ARG A 47 -12.18 -9.68 -7.20
C ARG A 47 -10.97 -9.99 -6.32
N ALA A 48 -10.06 -10.84 -6.79
CA ALA A 48 -8.84 -11.16 -6.05
C ALA A 48 -7.88 -9.98 -6.01
N TRP A 49 -7.76 -9.26 -7.13
CA TRP A 49 -6.99 -8.03 -7.23
C TRP A 49 -7.54 -6.95 -6.30
N GLU A 50 -8.85 -6.71 -6.29
CA GLU A 50 -9.52 -5.72 -5.42
C GLU A 50 -9.30 -6.01 -3.93
N ARG A 51 -9.41 -7.28 -3.51
CA ARG A 51 -9.09 -7.68 -2.13
C ARG A 51 -7.64 -7.34 -1.76
N CYS A 52 -6.71 -7.58 -2.67
CA CYS A 52 -5.31 -7.22 -2.44
C CYS A 52 -5.13 -5.71 -2.37
N ASN A 53 -5.81 -4.96 -3.23
CA ASN A 53 -5.79 -3.50 -3.21
C ASN A 53 -6.31 -2.95 -1.87
N HIS A 54 -7.49 -3.40 -1.41
CA HIS A 54 -8.04 -2.99 -0.10
C HIS A 54 -7.09 -3.30 1.06
N LEU A 55 -6.43 -4.45 1.02
CA LEU A 55 -5.45 -4.85 2.04
C LEU A 55 -4.24 -3.91 2.07
N ILE A 56 -3.73 -3.51 0.90
CA ILE A 56 -2.62 -2.55 0.78
C ILE A 56 -3.04 -1.18 1.29
N HIS A 57 -4.24 -0.70 0.94
CA HIS A 57 -4.80 0.54 1.49
C HIS A 57 -4.83 0.51 3.02
N SER A 58 -5.35 -0.58 3.61
CA SER A 58 -5.36 -0.74 5.07
C SER A 58 -3.95 -0.68 5.66
N TRP A 59 -2.94 -1.26 5.02
CA TRP A 59 -1.57 -1.20 5.50
C TRP A 59 -0.96 0.20 5.41
N ILE A 60 -1.28 0.96 4.35
CA ILE A 60 -0.83 2.35 4.19
C ILE A 60 -1.45 3.20 5.30
N ILE A 61 -2.77 3.15 5.47
CA ILE A 61 -3.49 3.93 6.50
C ILE A 61 -2.95 3.63 7.89
N ASN A 62 -2.71 2.36 8.22
CA ASN A 62 -2.13 1.96 9.51
C ASN A 62 -0.63 2.28 9.66
N SER A 63 0.01 2.83 8.64
CA SER A 63 1.43 3.19 8.63
C SER A 63 1.67 4.70 8.45
N VAL A 64 0.62 5.52 8.44
CA VAL A 64 0.74 6.98 8.46
C VAL A 64 0.27 7.54 9.80
N SER A 65 0.73 8.73 10.18
CA SER A 65 0.26 9.41 11.39
C SER A 65 -1.20 9.83 11.25
N ASP A 66 -1.93 9.92 12.36
CA ASP A 66 -3.36 10.30 12.37
C ASP A 66 -3.69 11.56 11.54
N PRO A 67 -2.90 12.66 11.59
CA PRO A 67 -3.19 13.85 10.77
C PRO A 67 -3.16 13.57 9.26
N ILE A 68 -2.32 12.63 8.82
CA ILE A 68 -2.23 12.24 7.41
C ILE A 68 -3.32 11.21 7.09
N ALA A 69 -3.61 10.27 8.01
CA ALA A 69 -4.65 9.26 7.83
C ALA A 69 -6.03 9.89 7.59
N GLN A 70 -6.33 11.00 8.26
CA GLN A 70 -7.60 11.73 8.10
C GLN A 70 -7.78 12.43 6.75
N THR A 71 -6.74 12.48 5.92
CA THR A 71 -6.77 13.08 4.57
C THR A 71 -6.86 12.05 3.44
N LEU A 72 -6.76 10.76 3.77
CA LEU A 72 -6.79 9.62 2.84
C LEU A 72 -8.20 9.01 2.76
#